data_AF-A0A0E9NCB9-F1
#
_entry.id   AF-A0A0E9NCB9-F1
#
_cell.length_a   1.000
_cell.length_b   1.000
_cell.length_c   1.000
_cell.angle_alpha   90.00
_cell.angle_beta   90.00
_cell.angle_gamma   90.00
#
_symmetry.space_group_name_H-M   'P 1'
#
loop_
_entity.id
_entity.type
_entity.pdbx_description
1 polymer ?
#
loop_
_entity_poly.entity_id
_entity_poly.type
_entity_poly.pdbx_seq_one_letter_code
_entity_poly.pdbx_strand_id
1 'polypeptide(L)'
;MSPIVKEANAPDALETLPMLSTSPENHPPVPQPVWYFAYGSNMASSTFMGMRKIKPLSHHRAIVPTHKLTFDIPGIPYKEPSFASIDEKGEGGMACIGVVYEITREDYERVLATEGAGSSYAEIEVEAYKLVGNEEKAPADIVKDEKNFVKAMTLKAIRIRKPNPRPSVRYLNILRDGAAEHKLPEAYASWLASLPAYHPPTRPLRAVVGKYIFLTVWMPVVMVIFTLLRTTTGKSGKAPGWLRWLAERTFRTMWRWHDSHFWRTVFGRGDGLEEKQFDDEKNSQLLYKPLIQLAISPQC
;
A
#
# COMPACT_ATOMS: atom_id res chain seq x y z
N MET A 1 -11.80 33.71 -75.20
CA MET A 1 -12.86 33.25 -74.28
C MET A 1 -12.57 31.81 -73.91
N SER A 2 -12.16 31.56 -72.67
CA SER A 2 -12.09 30.24 -71.99
C SER A 2 -13.48 29.55 -71.98
N PRO A 3 -13.67 28.24 -71.62
CA PRO A 3 -12.93 27.49 -70.58
C PRO A 3 -12.79 25.93 -70.68
N ILE A 4 -11.93 25.39 -69.78
CA ILE A 4 -12.00 24.17 -68.92
C ILE A 4 -12.45 22.83 -69.58
N VAL A 5 -11.68 21.72 -69.53
CA VAL A 5 -11.55 20.73 -68.44
C VAL A 5 -10.21 19.97 -68.58
N LYS A 6 -9.52 19.69 -67.46
CA LYS A 6 -8.38 18.76 -67.38
C LYS A 6 -8.86 17.41 -66.83
N GLU A 7 -8.55 16.34 -67.55
CA GLU A 7 -8.75 14.94 -67.14
C GLU A 7 -7.62 14.47 -66.22
N ALA A 8 -7.99 13.64 -65.24
CA ALA A 8 -7.12 13.08 -64.21
C ALA A 8 -6.50 11.75 -64.68
N ASN A 9 -5.19 11.61 -64.53
CA ASN A 9 -4.47 10.34 -64.60
C ASN A 9 -3.89 10.05 -63.21
N ALA A 10 -4.26 8.90 -62.64
CA ALA A 10 -3.61 8.31 -61.48
C ALA A 10 -2.30 7.62 -61.90
N PRO A 11 -1.30 7.59 -61.00
CA PRO A 11 -0.60 6.34 -60.82
C PRO A 11 -0.44 5.95 -59.33
N ASP A 12 -0.44 4.63 -59.21
CA ASP A 12 -0.19 3.76 -58.07
C ASP A 12 1.11 4.13 -57.31
N ALA A 13 1.00 4.38 -56.00
CA ALA A 13 2.14 4.56 -55.12
C ALA A 13 1.85 3.87 -53.77
N LEU A 14 2.41 2.67 -53.63
CA LEU A 14 2.73 2.04 -52.35
C LEU A 14 3.71 2.96 -51.59
N GLU A 15 3.17 3.89 -50.81
CA GLU A 15 3.95 4.62 -49.80
C GLU A 15 3.84 3.93 -48.44
N THR A 16 5.00 3.49 -47.98
CA THR A 16 5.28 2.93 -46.66
C THR A 16 4.82 3.87 -45.55
N LEU A 17 3.77 3.49 -44.82
CA LEU A 17 3.36 4.16 -43.58
C LEU A 17 4.48 4.02 -42.53
N PRO A 18 5.00 5.11 -41.96
CA PRO A 18 5.97 5.01 -40.87
C PRO A 18 5.28 4.44 -39.63
N MET A 19 5.88 3.37 -39.10
CA MET A 19 5.53 2.71 -37.84
C MET A 19 5.36 3.75 -36.73
N LEU A 20 4.12 3.88 -36.24
CA LEU A 20 3.78 4.66 -35.07
C LEU A 20 4.54 4.09 -33.86
N SER A 21 5.68 4.71 -33.54
CA SER A 21 6.43 4.46 -32.30
C SER A 21 5.52 4.82 -31.12
N THR A 22 4.99 3.79 -30.46
CA THR A 22 4.23 3.95 -29.21
C THR A 22 5.23 4.29 -28.11
N SER A 23 5.40 5.60 -27.88
CA SER A 23 6.14 6.12 -26.72
C SER A 23 5.45 5.69 -25.41
N PRO A 24 6.22 5.40 -24.35
CA PRO A 24 5.69 4.91 -23.08
C PRO A 24 4.93 6.01 -22.33
N GLU A 25 3.89 5.58 -21.60
CA GLU A 25 2.93 6.35 -20.80
C GLU A 25 3.46 7.64 -20.15
N ASN A 26 2.71 8.75 -20.35
CA ASN A 26 2.89 10.08 -19.74
C ASN A 26 2.74 10.08 -18.22
N HIS A 27 3.79 9.70 -17.49
CA HIS A 27 4.02 10.21 -16.14
C HIS A 27 5.11 11.29 -16.22
N PRO A 28 4.93 12.48 -15.60
CA PRO A 28 5.99 13.47 -15.56
C PRO A 28 7.25 12.80 -14.96
N PRO A 29 8.45 13.12 -15.47
CA PRO A 29 9.67 12.52 -14.96
C PRO A 29 9.83 12.86 -13.48
N VAL A 30 9.85 11.84 -12.62
CA VAL A 30 10.17 12.02 -11.21
C VAL A 30 11.57 12.64 -11.11
N PRO A 31 11.75 13.76 -10.38
CA PRO A 31 13.05 14.40 -10.21
C PRO A 31 14.12 13.42 -9.72
N GLN A 32 15.37 13.61 -10.15
CA GLN A 32 16.52 12.94 -9.53
C GLN A 32 17.25 13.94 -8.64
N PRO A 33 17.51 13.61 -7.36
CA PRO A 33 17.14 12.38 -6.64
C PRO A 33 15.65 12.31 -6.23
N VAL A 34 15.16 11.11 -5.92
CA VAL A 34 13.78 10.87 -5.45
C VAL A 34 13.76 10.88 -3.92
N TRP A 35 12.86 11.66 -3.33
CA TRP A 35 12.54 11.56 -1.91
C TRP A 35 11.42 10.55 -1.71
N TYR A 36 11.68 9.50 -0.93
CA TYR A 36 10.73 8.44 -0.63
C TYR A 36 10.41 8.40 0.86
N PHE A 37 9.14 8.60 1.22
CA PHE A 37 8.67 8.52 2.60
C PHE A 37 8.22 7.10 2.95
N ALA A 38 8.93 6.48 3.89
CA ALA A 38 8.65 5.17 4.45
C ALA A 38 7.98 5.30 5.83
N TYR A 39 6.84 4.65 6.01
CA TYR A 39 6.08 4.62 7.28
C TYR A 39 5.81 3.20 7.81
N GLY A 40 6.10 2.17 6.99
CA GLY A 40 5.87 0.76 7.29
C GLY A 40 7.18 0.00 7.48
N SER A 41 7.25 -1.23 6.95
CA SER A 41 8.46 -2.06 7.03
C SER A 41 9.72 -1.40 6.45
N ASN A 42 9.57 -0.42 5.58
CA ASN A 42 10.68 0.24 4.90
C ASN A 42 11.43 1.22 5.80
N MET A 43 10.90 1.51 6.99
CA MET A 43 11.65 2.23 8.02
C MET A 43 12.81 1.40 8.59
N ALA A 44 12.72 0.07 8.57
CA ALA A 44 13.78 -0.78 9.11
C ALA A 44 14.87 -1.02 8.07
N SER A 45 16.15 -0.79 8.42
CA SER A 45 17.26 -1.04 7.51
C SER A 45 17.38 -2.51 7.11
N SER A 46 16.98 -3.44 7.98
CA SER A 46 16.91 -4.89 7.66
C SER A 46 16.05 -5.17 6.43
N THR A 47 15.00 -4.35 6.22
CA THR A 47 14.08 -4.47 5.10
C THR A 47 14.52 -3.60 3.92
N PHE A 48 14.83 -2.33 4.16
CA PHE A 48 15.14 -1.36 3.11
C PHE A 48 16.53 -1.59 2.50
N MET A 49 17.58 -1.65 3.31
CA MET A 49 18.95 -1.89 2.85
C MET A 49 19.27 -3.39 2.76
N GLY A 50 18.74 -4.20 3.70
CA GLY A 50 19.02 -5.62 3.80
C GLY A 50 18.31 -6.46 2.74
N MET A 51 16.98 -6.54 2.79
CA MET A 51 16.20 -7.36 1.85
C MET A 51 16.11 -6.74 0.45
N ARG A 52 15.85 -5.42 0.34
CA ARG A 52 15.69 -4.74 -0.97
C ARG A 52 17.00 -4.27 -1.60
N LYS A 53 18.11 -4.27 -0.86
CA LYS A 53 19.44 -3.84 -1.36
C LYS A 53 19.46 -2.39 -1.87
N ILE A 54 18.63 -1.52 -1.29
CA ILE A 54 18.60 -0.09 -1.58
C ILE A 54 19.70 0.60 -0.79
N LYS A 55 20.36 1.58 -1.41
CA LYS A 55 21.42 2.37 -0.77
C LYS A 55 21.01 3.84 -0.77
N PRO A 56 20.41 4.35 0.31
CA PRO A 56 19.99 5.75 0.36
C PRO A 56 21.20 6.69 0.32
N LEU A 57 21.06 7.79 -0.42
CA LEU A 57 22.01 8.90 -0.47
C LEU A 57 22.00 9.67 0.86
N SER A 58 20.82 9.87 1.42
CA SER A 58 20.61 10.43 2.75
C SER A 58 19.28 9.95 3.33
N HIS A 59 19.06 10.13 4.63
CA HIS A 59 17.77 9.86 5.25
C HIS A 59 17.52 10.73 6.47
N HIS A 60 16.27 11.07 6.72
CA HIS A 60 15.85 11.88 7.86
C HIS A 60 14.54 11.33 8.42
N ARG A 61 14.37 11.35 9.74
CA ARG A 61 13.05 11.20 10.35
C ARG A 61 12.16 12.34 9.87
N ALA A 62 10.91 12.02 9.53
CA ALA A 62 9.99 12.99 8.96
C ALA A 62 8.55 12.71 9.40
N ILE A 63 7.75 13.77 9.36
CA ILE A 63 6.30 13.71 9.59
C ILE A 63 5.54 14.08 8.31
N VAL A 64 4.39 13.43 8.12
CA VAL A 64 3.36 13.86 7.17
C VAL A 64 2.10 14.26 7.97
N PRO A 65 1.88 15.57 8.23
CA PRO A 65 0.86 16.03 9.17
C PRO A 65 -0.59 15.81 8.69
N THR A 66 -0.76 15.64 7.38
CA THR A 66 -2.06 15.45 6.71
C THR A 66 -2.53 14.00 6.71
N HIS A 67 -1.65 13.05 7.04
CA HIS A 67 -1.92 11.62 6.92
C HIS A 67 -1.71 10.89 8.24
N LYS A 68 -2.29 9.69 8.35
CA LYS A 68 -2.09 8.72 9.44
C LYS A 68 -1.72 7.35 8.90
N LEU A 69 -1.01 6.58 9.71
CA LEU A 69 -0.74 5.17 9.46
C LEU A 69 -2.02 4.33 9.67
N THR A 70 -2.28 3.40 8.75
CA THR A 70 -3.40 2.44 8.83
C THR A 70 -2.89 1.01 8.61
N PHE A 71 -3.71 0.00 8.95
CA PHE A 71 -3.42 -1.41 8.72
C PHE A 71 -4.60 -2.08 8.02
N ASP A 72 -4.82 -1.69 6.78
CA ASP A 72 -6.01 -2.07 6.00
C ASP A 72 -5.66 -2.77 4.68
N ILE A 73 -4.37 -2.97 4.38
CA ILE A 73 -3.97 -3.79 3.24
C ILE A 73 -4.17 -5.26 3.61
N PRO A 74 -5.07 -5.99 2.93
CA PRO A 74 -5.38 -7.36 3.28
C PRO A 74 -4.21 -8.28 2.94
N GLY A 75 -3.70 -8.97 3.97
CA GLY A 75 -2.77 -10.07 3.78
C GLY A 75 -3.47 -11.43 3.82
N ILE A 76 -2.79 -12.42 4.40
CA ILE A 76 -3.26 -13.80 4.49
C ILE A 76 -3.78 -14.06 5.91
N PRO A 77 -5.09 -14.38 6.07
CA PRO A 77 -5.63 -14.82 7.34
C PRO A 77 -4.81 -15.95 7.95
N TYR A 78 -4.75 -15.92 9.27
CA TYR A 78 -4.02 -16.84 10.12
C TYR A 78 -2.49 -16.71 10.13
N LYS A 79 -1.89 -15.88 9.27
CA LYS A 79 -0.44 -15.71 9.15
C LYS A 79 -0.01 -14.25 9.27
N GLU A 80 -0.37 -13.44 8.29
CA GLU A 80 -0.01 -12.02 8.17
C GLU A 80 -1.24 -11.29 7.62
N PRO A 81 -2.26 -11.03 8.45
CA PRO A 81 -3.58 -10.69 7.94
C PRO A 81 -3.69 -9.22 7.49
N SER A 82 -2.82 -8.32 7.93
CA SER A 82 -2.72 -6.97 7.37
C SER A 82 -1.31 -6.39 7.36
N PHE A 83 -1.12 -5.44 6.45
CA PHE A 83 0.08 -4.62 6.30
C PHE A 83 -0.24 -3.13 6.39
N ALA A 84 0.81 -2.33 6.61
CA ALA A 84 0.69 -0.89 6.77
C ALA A 84 0.25 -0.20 5.47
N SER A 85 -0.60 0.80 5.60
CA SER A 85 -0.91 1.80 4.57
C SER A 85 -0.89 3.19 5.21
N ILE A 86 -1.17 4.20 4.42
CA ILE A 86 -1.32 5.58 4.85
C ILE A 86 -2.64 6.12 4.29
N ASP A 87 -3.36 6.90 5.10
CA ASP A 87 -4.59 7.56 4.68
C ASP A 87 -4.71 8.95 5.28
N GLU A 88 -5.67 9.75 4.84
CA GLU A 88 -5.91 11.07 5.41
C GLU A 88 -6.18 10.97 6.92
N LYS A 89 -5.55 11.86 7.68
CA LYS A 89 -5.56 11.80 9.15
C LYS A 89 -6.97 12.00 9.71
N GLY A 90 -7.70 12.95 9.16
CA GLY A 90 -8.93 13.49 9.77
C GLY A 90 -8.63 14.26 11.06
N GLU A 91 -9.69 14.74 11.72
CA GLU A 91 -9.56 15.44 13.01
C GLU A 91 -9.15 14.46 14.14
N GLY A 92 -8.25 14.91 15.01
CA GLY A 92 -7.81 14.14 16.20
C GLY A 92 -6.94 12.90 15.93
N GLY A 93 -6.67 12.54 14.68
CA GLY A 93 -5.77 11.44 14.34
C GLY A 93 -4.31 11.76 14.63
N MET A 94 -3.52 10.74 14.99
CA MET A 94 -2.06 10.87 15.08
C MET A 94 -1.48 10.98 13.67
N ALA A 95 -0.62 11.98 13.46
CA ALA A 95 0.02 12.16 12.16
C ALA A 95 1.06 11.06 11.90
N CYS A 96 1.23 10.72 10.63
CA CYS A 96 2.14 9.67 10.20
C CYS A 96 3.58 10.16 10.36
N ILE A 97 4.36 9.46 11.18
CA ILE A 97 5.79 9.69 11.33
C ILE A 97 6.54 8.48 10.76
N GLY A 98 7.62 8.75 10.07
CA GLY A 98 8.46 7.74 9.45
C GLY A 98 9.81 8.29 9.04
N VAL A 99 10.35 7.76 7.95
CA VAL A 99 11.68 8.10 7.44
C VAL A 99 11.55 8.54 5.99
N VAL A 100 12.08 9.72 5.67
CA VAL A 100 12.25 10.15 4.29
C VAL A 100 13.66 9.79 3.84
N TYR A 101 13.76 8.94 2.81
CA TYR A 101 15.01 8.54 2.18
C TYR A 101 15.21 9.32 0.88
N GLU A 102 16.41 9.82 0.66
CA GLU A 102 16.86 10.29 -0.65
C GLU A 102 17.48 9.11 -1.39
N ILE A 103 16.90 8.72 -2.52
CA ILE A 103 17.32 7.53 -3.28
C ILE A 103 17.43 7.85 -4.77
N THR A 104 18.18 7.02 -5.49
CA THR A 104 18.21 7.11 -6.95
C THR A 104 16.89 6.63 -7.56
N ARG A 105 16.66 6.96 -8.83
CA ARG A 105 15.47 6.51 -9.54
C ARG A 105 15.40 4.98 -9.65
N GLU A 106 16.55 4.35 -9.89
CA GLU A 106 16.67 2.89 -9.98
C GLU A 106 16.31 2.23 -8.65
N ASP A 107 16.72 2.85 -7.54
CA ASP A 107 16.37 2.37 -6.19
C ASP A 107 14.89 2.54 -5.90
N TYR A 108 14.29 3.63 -6.36
CA TYR A 108 12.84 3.82 -6.26
C TYR A 108 12.07 2.79 -7.10
N GLU A 109 12.51 2.48 -8.32
CA GLU A 109 11.94 1.39 -9.13
C GLU A 109 12.04 0.03 -8.42
N ARG A 110 13.12 -0.22 -7.67
CA ARG A 110 13.26 -1.41 -6.82
C ARG A 110 12.28 -1.42 -5.64
N VAL A 111 11.97 -0.27 -5.04
CA VAL A 111 10.86 -0.17 -4.06
C VAL A 111 9.56 -0.61 -4.73
N LEU A 112 9.19 0.00 -5.85
CA LEU A 112 7.92 -0.29 -6.54
C LEU A 112 7.78 -1.77 -6.94
N ALA A 113 8.87 -2.36 -7.45
CA ALA A 113 8.87 -3.77 -7.85
C ALA A 113 8.65 -4.74 -6.68
N THR A 114 9.00 -4.35 -5.45
CA THR A 114 8.92 -5.22 -4.27
C THR A 114 7.66 -4.99 -3.41
N GLU A 115 6.97 -3.87 -3.59
CA GLU A 115 5.76 -3.48 -2.85
C GLU A 115 4.46 -4.08 -3.45
N GLY A 116 4.57 -5.20 -4.16
CA GLY A 116 3.44 -5.91 -4.73
C GLY A 116 3.08 -5.49 -6.16
N ALA A 117 4.07 -5.06 -6.95
CA ALA A 117 3.95 -4.91 -8.41
C ALA A 117 2.79 -4.00 -8.88
N GLY A 118 2.54 -2.92 -8.13
CA GLY A 118 1.43 -1.99 -8.40
C GLY A 118 0.02 -2.58 -8.23
N SER A 119 -0.11 -3.72 -7.54
CA SER A 119 -1.41 -4.36 -7.28
C SER A 119 -2.04 -3.94 -5.94
N SER A 120 -1.19 -3.63 -4.96
CA SER A 120 -1.58 -3.34 -3.58
C SER A 120 -1.49 -1.86 -3.22
N TYR A 121 -0.52 -1.14 -3.80
CA TYR A 121 -0.30 0.29 -3.54
C TYR A 121 -0.33 1.13 -4.82
N ALA A 122 -0.86 2.34 -4.69
CA ALA A 122 -0.70 3.45 -5.61
C ALA A 122 0.38 4.39 -5.07
N GLU A 123 1.10 5.02 -5.98
CA GLU A 123 2.04 6.08 -5.66
C GLU A 123 1.27 7.39 -5.43
N ILE A 124 1.61 8.09 -4.36
CA ILE A 124 1.10 9.43 -4.07
C ILE A 124 2.26 10.35 -3.68
N GLU A 125 2.13 11.64 -3.95
CA GLU A 125 3.02 12.67 -3.40
C GLU A 125 2.48 13.15 -2.06
N VAL A 126 3.36 13.30 -1.07
CA VAL A 126 3.03 13.84 0.26
C VAL A 126 3.99 14.96 0.64
N GLU A 127 3.48 15.89 1.42
CA GLU A 127 4.26 16.94 2.07
C GLU A 127 4.87 16.39 3.37
N ALA A 128 6.17 16.11 3.35
CA ALA A 128 6.91 15.64 4.50
C ALA A 128 7.75 16.77 5.11
N TYR A 129 7.81 16.83 6.44
CA TYR A 129 8.64 17.78 7.17
C TYR A 129 9.67 17.01 7.99
N LYS A 130 10.96 17.30 7.79
CA LYS A 130 12.07 16.70 8.53
C LYS A 130 12.00 17.13 10.00
N LEU A 131 12.18 16.17 10.90
CA LEU A 131 12.18 16.42 12.34
C LEU A 131 13.59 16.78 12.82
N VAL A 132 13.77 18.00 13.33
CA VAL A 132 15.06 18.52 13.81
C VAL A 132 15.13 18.37 15.34
N GLY A 133 16.26 17.91 15.88
CA GLY A 133 16.45 17.82 17.33
C GLY A 133 15.67 16.69 18.01
N ASN A 134 15.81 16.57 19.33
CA ASN A 134 15.21 15.51 20.15
C ASN A 134 13.78 15.90 20.56
N GLU A 135 12.95 16.32 19.59
CA GLU A 135 11.57 16.72 19.85
C GLU A 135 10.78 15.51 20.37
N GLU A 136 10.75 15.37 21.70
CA GLU A 136 9.89 14.43 22.44
C GLU A 136 8.40 14.66 22.14
N LYS A 137 8.06 15.85 21.64
CA LYS A 137 6.70 16.23 21.25
C LYS A 137 6.40 15.85 19.80
N ALA A 138 5.71 14.73 19.60
CA ALA A 138 4.92 14.50 18.38
C ALA A 138 3.63 15.39 18.43
N PRO A 139 2.88 15.60 17.33
CA PRO A 139 3.07 16.72 16.42
C PRO A 139 1.76 17.47 16.15
N ALA A 140 1.36 18.36 17.06
CA ALA A 140 0.31 19.35 16.76
C ALA A 140 0.94 20.63 16.18
N ASP A 141 2.14 20.97 16.63
CA ASP A 141 2.77 22.28 16.39
C ASP A 141 4.13 22.17 15.70
N ILE A 142 4.35 21.16 14.85
CA ILE A 142 5.51 21.24 13.94
C ILE A 142 5.23 22.41 13.02
N VAL A 143 5.86 23.54 13.35
CA VAL A 143 5.87 24.73 12.52
C VAL A 143 6.27 24.26 11.13
N LYS A 144 5.38 24.50 10.17
CA LYS A 144 5.66 24.25 8.75
C LYS A 144 6.79 25.19 8.33
N ASP A 145 8.02 24.82 8.67
CA ASP A 145 9.22 25.53 8.26
C ASP A 145 9.57 25.06 6.86
N GLU A 146 9.56 25.99 5.90
CA GLU A 146 9.96 25.74 4.52
C GLU A 146 11.36 25.12 4.42
N LYS A 147 12.23 25.35 5.40
CA LYS A 147 13.59 24.78 5.43
C LYS A 147 13.61 23.28 5.68
N ASN A 148 12.60 22.74 6.37
CA ASN A 148 12.49 21.32 6.70
C ASN A 148 11.56 20.56 5.76
N PHE A 149 10.94 21.26 4.81
CA PHE A 149 9.97 20.70 3.88
C PHE A 149 10.62 19.88 2.77
N VAL A 150 10.00 18.76 2.43
CA VAL A 150 10.34 17.91 1.27
C VAL A 150 9.05 17.35 0.68
N LYS A 151 8.89 17.49 -0.64
CA LYS A 151 7.93 16.69 -1.40
C LYS A 151 8.46 15.28 -1.57
N ALA A 152 7.76 14.31 -1.01
CA ALA A 152 8.18 12.92 -1.04
C ALA A 152 7.13 12.04 -1.71
N MET A 153 7.58 11.09 -2.51
CA MET A 153 6.75 9.99 -2.97
C MET A 153 6.52 9.00 -1.84
N THR A 154 5.31 8.46 -1.75
CA THR A 154 5.00 7.35 -0.86
C THR A 154 3.96 6.44 -1.50
N LEU A 155 3.63 5.37 -0.80
CA LEU A 155 2.71 4.33 -1.26
C LEU A 155 1.44 4.38 -0.43
N LYS A 156 0.27 4.27 -1.05
CA LYS A 156 -1.04 4.19 -0.38
C LYS A 156 -1.81 3.01 -0.91
N ALA A 157 -2.54 2.30 -0.04
CA ALA A 157 -3.37 1.16 -0.46
C ALA A 157 -4.33 1.54 -1.60
N ILE A 158 -4.33 0.76 -2.69
CA ILE A 158 -5.36 0.87 -3.75
C ILE A 158 -6.66 0.25 -3.25
N ARG A 159 -6.53 -0.87 -2.53
CA ARG A 159 -7.67 -1.66 -2.05
C ARG A 159 -7.48 -1.91 -0.56
N ILE A 160 -8.41 -1.36 0.20
CA ILE A 160 -8.46 -1.53 1.64
C ILE A 160 -9.46 -2.63 2.01
N ARG A 161 -9.23 -3.27 3.15
CA ARG A 161 -10.17 -4.16 3.80
C ARG A 161 -10.74 -3.48 5.03
N LYS A 162 -12.06 -3.61 5.18
CA LYS A 162 -12.81 -3.20 6.37
C LYS A 162 -13.71 -4.37 6.81
N PRO A 163 -13.89 -4.62 8.12
CA PRO A 163 -13.10 -4.13 9.26
C PRO A 163 -11.59 -4.33 9.10
N ASN A 164 -10.77 -3.45 9.71
CA ASN A 164 -9.31 -3.51 9.57
C ASN A 164 -8.76 -4.74 10.32
N PRO A 165 -8.07 -5.70 9.66
CA PRO A 165 -7.36 -6.75 10.37
C PRO A 165 -6.24 -6.19 11.24
N ARG A 166 -5.83 -6.93 12.27
CA ARG A 166 -4.66 -6.56 13.08
C ARG A 166 -3.37 -7.02 12.41
N PRO A 167 -2.33 -6.19 12.29
CA PRO A 167 -1.04 -6.65 11.78
C PRO A 167 -0.45 -7.73 12.69
N SER A 168 0.37 -8.63 12.14
CA SER A 168 1.02 -9.65 12.98
C SER A 168 2.02 -9.02 13.95
N VAL A 169 2.31 -9.72 15.06
CA VAL A 169 3.40 -9.34 15.98
C VAL A 169 4.73 -9.19 15.24
N ARG A 170 5.04 -10.14 14.33
CA ARG A 170 6.27 -10.11 13.54
C ARG A 170 6.36 -8.82 12.71
N TYR A 171 5.27 -8.45 12.03
CA TYR A 171 5.25 -7.25 11.20
C TYR A 171 5.33 -5.98 12.02
N LEU A 172 4.60 -5.89 13.13
CA LEU A 172 4.70 -4.74 14.05
C LEU A 172 6.09 -4.58 14.64
N ASN A 173 6.79 -5.69 14.94
CA ASN A 173 8.17 -5.62 15.41
C ASN A 173 9.10 -4.99 14.36
N ILE A 174 8.91 -5.24 13.06
CA ILE A 174 9.68 -4.54 12.02
C ILE A 174 9.47 -3.03 12.09
N LEU A 175 8.23 -2.56 12.29
CA LEU A 175 7.95 -1.13 12.43
C LEU A 175 8.58 -0.55 13.69
N ARG A 176 8.53 -1.28 14.81
CA ARG A 176 9.13 -0.88 16.09
C ARG A 176 10.66 -0.82 16.00
N ASP A 177 11.28 -1.81 15.36
CA ASP A 177 12.72 -1.86 15.12
C ASP A 177 13.17 -0.68 14.26
N GLY A 178 12.46 -0.40 13.16
CA GLY A 178 12.73 0.78 12.32
C GLY A 178 12.53 2.11 13.07
N ALA A 179 11.49 2.20 13.91
CA ALA A 179 11.27 3.38 14.74
C ALA A 179 12.39 3.60 15.76
N ALA A 180 12.87 2.53 16.40
CA ALA A 180 13.98 2.57 17.34
C ALA A 180 15.31 2.91 16.65
N GLU A 181 15.58 2.28 15.49
CA GLU A 181 16.78 2.52 14.69
C GLU A 181 16.92 4.01 14.31
N HIS A 182 15.83 4.61 13.84
CA HIS A 182 15.81 6.02 13.44
C HIS A 182 15.49 7.00 14.57
N LYS A 183 15.34 6.51 15.81
CA LYS A 183 15.02 7.33 17.00
C LYS A 183 13.83 8.25 16.74
N LEU A 184 12.72 7.67 16.27
CA LEU A 184 11.46 8.40 16.12
C LEU A 184 10.99 8.94 17.48
N PRO A 185 10.19 10.03 17.52
CA PRO A 185 9.71 10.61 18.78
C PRO A 185 9.08 9.58 19.72
N GLU A 186 9.37 9.70 21.02
CA GLU A 186 8.97 8.72 22.03
C GLU A 186 7.45 8.53 22.10
N ALA A 187 6.68 9.60 21.94
CA ALA A 187 5.22 9.53 21.88
C ALA A 187 4.73 8.64 20.72
N TYR A 188 5.38 8.71 19.55
CA TYR A 188 5.02 7.89 18.40
C TYR A 188 5.50 6.44 18.55
N ALA A 189 6.69 6.24 19.10
CA ALA A 189 7.22 4.91 19.41
C ALA A 189 6.33 4.18 20.43
N SER A 190 5.90 4.88 21.48
CA SER A 190 4.97 4.36 22.50
C SER A 190 3.60 4.03 21.89
N TRP A 191 3.10 4.88 20.99
CA TRP A 191 1.89 4.59 20.24
C TRP A 191 2.02 3.33 19.37
N LEU A 192 3.12 3.17 18.61
CA LEU A 192 3.41 1.94 17.85
C LEU A 192 3.51 0.69 18.74
N ALA A 193 4.06 0.83 19.95
CA ALA A 193 4.12 -0.25 20.93
C ALA A 193 2.72 -0.66 21.42
N SER A 194 1.81 0.31 21.57
CA SER A 194 0.44 0.08 22.04
C SER A 194 -0.49 -0.58 21.00
N LEU A 195 -0.11 -0.59 19.72
CA LEU A 195 -0.95 -1.13 18.65
C LEU A 195 -1.31 -2.61 18.87
N PRO A 196 -2.58 -2.99 18.67
CA PRO A 196 -3.04 -4.36 18.89
C PRO A 196 -2.49 -5.28 17.79
N ALA A 197 -1.89 -6.40 18.21
CA ALA A 197 -1.26 -7.35 17.31
C ALA A 197 -2.10 -8.63 17.13
N TYR A 198 -2.11 -9.15 15.90
CA TYR A 198 -2.62 -10.49 15.63
C TYR A 198 -1.66 -11.55 16.19
N HIS A 199 -2.24 -12.49 16.93
CA HIS A 199 -1.56 -13.68 17.44
C HIS A 199 -2.24 -14.92 16.87
N PRO A 200 -1.48 -15.86 16.27
CA PRO A 200 -2.05 -17.12 15.81
C PRO A 200 -2.74 -17.90 16.91
N PRO A 201 -3.90 -18.53 16.62
CA PRO A 201 -4.61 -19.30 17.64
C PRO A 201 -3.74 -20.48 18.07
N THR A 202 -3.59 -20.60 19.39
CA THR A 202 -3.02 -21.77 20.07
C THR A 202 -4.09 -22.61 20.75
N ARG A 203 -5.26 -22.01 21.02
CA ARG A 203 -6.48 -22.65 21.55
C ARG A 203 -7.73 -21.88 21.10
N PRO A 204 -8.93 -22.48 21.14
CA PRO A 204 -9.19 -23.92 21.33
C PRO A 204 -8.69 -24.75 20.12
N LEU A 205 -8.65 -26.08 20.25
CA LEU A 205 -8.11 -26.99 19.21
C LEU A 205 -8.75 -26.77 17.83
N ARG A 206 -10.08 -26.52 17.77
CA ARG A 206 -10.78 -26.19 16.52
C ARG A 206 -10.11 -25.02 15.79
N ALA A 207 -9.74 -23.95 16.50
CA ALA A 207 -9.10 -22.79 15.87
C ALA A 207 -7.69 -23.07 15.36
N VAL A 208 -6.94 -23.92 16.07
CA VAL A 208 -5.63 -24.39 15.63
C VAL A 208 -5.75 -25.21 14.35
N VAL A 209 -6.69 -26.16 14.32
CA VAL A 209 -6.97 -27.00 13.14
C VAL A 209 -7.42 -26.14 11.96
N GLY A 210 -8.34 -25.19 12.20
CA GLY A 210 -8.82 -24.26 11.19
C GLY A 210 -7.70 -23.44 10.55
N LYS A 211 -6.78 -22.90 11.35
CA LYS A 211 -5.57 -22.23 10.83
C LYS A 211 -4.83 -23.11 9.82
N TYR A 212 -4.55 -24.37 10.17
CA TYR A 212 -3.78 -25.26 9.29
C TYR A 212 -4.57 -25.64 8.04
N ILE A 213 -5.87 -25.92 8.16
CA ILE A 213 -6.74 -26.16 6.99
C ILE A 213 -6.70 -24.95 6.05
N PHE A 214 -6.90 -23.74 6.59
CA PHE A 214 -6.92 -22.52 5.79
C PHE A 214 -5.60 -22.30 5.06
N LEU A 215 -4.48 -22.39 5.78
CA LEU A 215 -3.16 -22.14 5.22
C LEU A 215 -2.76 -23.21 4.21
N THR A 216 -3.08 -24.49 4.45
CA THR A 216 -2.78 -25.55 3.49
C THR A 216 -3.52 -25.34 2.16
N VAL A 217 -4.75 -24.85 2.19
CA VAL A 217 -5.52 -24.60 0.96
C VAL A 217 -5.04 -23.34 0.25
N TRP A 218 -4.82 -22.22 0.97
CA TRP A 218 -4.54 -20.94 0.33
C TRP A 218 -3.07 -20.66 0.07
N MET A 219 -2.14 -21.14 0.90
CA MET A 219 -0.72 -20.82 0.73
C MET A 219 -0.17 -21.25 -0.63
N PRO A 220 -0.44 -22.46 -1.17
CA PRO A 220 0.04 -22.83 -2.49
C PRO A 220 -0.46 -21.88 -3.59
N VAL A 221 -1.75 -21.53 -3.55
CA VAL A 221 -2.38 -20.61 -4.52
C VAL A 221 -1.75 -19.22 -4.44
N VAL A 222 -1.58 -18.71 -3.22
CA VAL A 222 -0.97 -17.40 -2.96
C VAL A 222 0.49 -17.37 -3.41
N MET A 223 1.26 -18.43 -3.18
CA MET A 223 2.65 -18.54 -3.63
C MET A 223 2.77 -18.54 -5.16
N VAL A 224 1.85 -19.21 -5.87
CA VAL A 224 1.80 -19.15 -7.34
C VAL A 224 1.52 -17.72 -7.81
N ILE A 225 0.51 -17.05 -7.24
CA ILE A 225 0.17 -15.66 -7.59
C ILE A 225 1.35 -14.72 -7.35
N PHE A 226 2.00 -14.80 -6.17
CA PHE A 226 3.15 -13.94 -5.87
C PHE A 226 4.35 -14.23 -6.77
N THR A 227 4.59 -15.50 -7.10
CA THR A 227 5.65 -15.89 -8.03
C THR A 227 5.39 -15.28 -9.41
N LEU A 228 4.18 -15.42 -9.94
CA LEU A 228 3.80 -14.85 -11.24
C LEU A 228 3.87 -13.31 -11.21
N LEU A 229 3.37 -12.66 -10.16
CA LEU A 229 3.46 -11.21 -10.03
C LEU A 229 4.93 -10.79 -10.08
N ARG A 230 5.80 -11.43 -9.29
CA ARG A 230 7.23 -11.11 -9.25
C ARG A 230 7.94 -11.32 -10.59
N THR A 231 7.64 -12.40 -11.30
CA THR A 231 8.33 -12.72 -12.57
C THR A 231 7.79 -11.96 -13.78
N THR A 232 6.54 -11.48 -13.72
CA THR A 232 5.90 -10.74 -14.82
C THR A 232 5.92 -9.23 -14.63
N THR A 233 6.39 -8.74 -13.49
CA THR A 233 6.64 -7.31 -13.26
C THR A 233 7.83 -6.88 -14.12
N GLY A 234 7.54 -6.29 -15.27
CA GLY A 234 8.56 -5.74 -16.16
C GLY A 234 9.20 -4.46 -15.60
N LYS A 235 9.98 -3.77 -16.45
CA LYS A 235 10.65 -2.50 -16.10
C LYS A 235 9.70 -1.39 -15.66
N SER A 236 8.40 -1.49 -15.96
CA SER A 236 7.37 -0.54 -15.54
C SER A 236 6.97 -0.67 -14.06
N GLY A 237 7.47 -1.67 -13.34
CA GLY A 237 7.09 -1.92 -11.93
C GLY A 237 5.66 -2.42 -11.74
N LYS A 238 4.90 -2.65 -12.82
CA LYS A 238 3.50 -3.10 -12.79
C LYS A 238 3.32 -4.44 -13.51
N ALA A 239 2.56 -5.35 -12.90
CA ALA A 239 2.18 -6.63 -13.50
C ALA A 239 1.04 -6.49 -14.54
N PRO A 240 0.88 -7.46 -15.47
CA PRO A 240 -0.21 -7.46 -16.45
C PRO A 240 -1.60 -7.35 -15.80
N GLY A 241 -2.52 -6.63 -16.45
CA GLY A 241 -3.85 -6.34 -15.90
C GLY A 241 -4.66 -7.59 -15.52
N TRP A 242 -4.64 -8.63 -16.35
CA TRP A 242 -5.34 -9.89 -16.09
C TRP A 242 -4.80 -10.60 -14.83
N LEU A 243 -3.49 -10.51 -14.58
CA LEU A 243 -2.86 -11.13 -13.42
C LEU A 243 -3.17 -10.35 -12.14
N ARG A 244 -3.19 -9.01 -12.21
CA ARG A 244 -3.65 -8.16 -11.09
C ARG A 244 -5.11 -8.42 -10.75
N TRP A 245 -5.96 -8.60 -11.76
CA TRP A 245 -7.36 -8.99 -11.57
C TRP A 245 -7.50 -10.38 -10.93
N LEU A 246 -6.71 -11.36 -11.38
CA LEU A 246 -6.71 -12.71 -10.83
C LEU A 246 -6.26 -12.70 -9.36
N ALA A 247 -5.17 -12.00 -9.05
CA ALA A 247 -4.69 -11.81 -7.68
C ALA A 247 -5.77 -11.19 -6.79
N GLU A 248 -6.43 -10.12 -7.27
CA GLU A 248 -7.54 -9.50 -6.55
C GLU A 248 -8.67 -10.50 -6.28
N ARG A 249 -9.11 -11.24 -7.31
CA ARG A 249 -10.19 -12.21 -7.18
C ARG A 249 -9.85 -13.30 -6.18
N THR A 250 -8.63 -13.81 -6.22
CA THR A 250 -8.10 -14.81 -5.28
C THR A 250 -8.18 -14.31 -3.85
N PHE A 251 -7.62 -13.13 -3.54
CA PHE A 251 -7.66 -12.57 -2.19
C PHE A 251 -9.10 -12.27 -1.74
N ARG A 252 -9.96 -11.75 -2.63
CA ARG A 252 -11.37 -11.52 -2.32
C ARG A 252 -12.10 -12.81 -1.96
N THR A 253 -11.87 -13.90 -2.71
CA THR A 253 -12.47 -15.21 -2.41
C THR A 253 -11.93 -15.80 -1.12
N MET A 254 -10.62 -15.70 -0.87
CA MET A 254 -9.98 -16.13 0.38
C MET A 254 -10.60 -15.46 1.60
N TRP A 255 -10.74 -14.13 1.56
CA TRP A 255 -11.35 -13.38 2.64
C TRP A 255 -12.86 -13.66 2.79
N ARG A 256 -13.60 -13.89 1.69
CA ARG A 256 -15.01 -14.31 1.78
C ARG A 256 -15.17 -15.67 2.43
N TRP A 257 -14.25 -16.60 2.18
CA TRP A 257 -14.28 -17.90 2.86
C TRP A 257 -13.96 -17.74 4.36
N HIS A 258 -12.92 -16.97 4.70
CA HIS A 258 -12.60 -16.62 6.09
C HIS A 258 -13.78 -15.98 6.84
N ASP A 259 -14.45 -15.01 6.21
CA ASP A 259 -15.57 -14.26 6.81
C ASP A 259 -16.91 -14.98 6.74
N SER A 260 -16.95 -16.16 6.09
CA SER A 260 -18.18 -16.95 6.00
C SER A 260 -18.65 -17.31 7.41
N HIS A 261 -19.97 -17.27 7.62
CA HIS A 261 -20.56 -17.58 8.91
C HIS A 261 -20.14 -18.97 9.41
N PHE A 262 -20.09 -19.94 8.51
CA PHE A 262 -19.60 -21.27 8.84
C PHE A 262 -18.15 -21.25 9.36
N TRP A 263 -17.23 -20.63 8.62
CA TRP A 263 -15.80 -20.66 8.97
C TRP A 263 -15.54 -19.99 10.32
N ARG A 264 -16.05 -18.78 10.53
CA ARG A 264 -15.84 -18.03 11.77
C ARG A 264 -16.48 -18.71 12.98
N THR A 265 -17.66 -19.33 12.82
CA THR A 265 -18.33 -20.05 13.91
C THR A 265 -17.58 -21.32 14.29
N VAL A 266 -17.13 -22.11 13.31
CA VAL A 266 -16.49 -23.42 13.55
C VAL A 266 -15.03 -23.27 13.95
N PHE A 267 -14.26 -22.42 13.28
CA PHE A 267 -12.81 -22.32 13.44
C PHE A 267 -12.35 -21.02 14.09
N GLY A 268 -13.23 -20.03 14.26
CA GLY A 268 -12.85 -18.71 14.75
C GLY A 268 -12.25 -17.83 13.64
N ARG A 269 -11.63 -16.72 14.06
CA ARG A 269 -11.05 -15.72 13.16
C ARG A 269 -9.53 -15.82 13.12
N GLY A 270 -8.97 -15.50 11.96
CA GLY A 270 -7.53 -15.46 11.67
C GLY A 270 -7.01 -14.06 11.38
N ASP A 271 -7.74 -13.01 11.75
CA ASP A 271 -7.44 -11.62 11.43
C ASP A 271 -7.24 -10.72 12.65
N GLY A 272 -7.27 -11.32 13.84
CA GLY A 272 -7.03 -10.66 15.12
C GLY A 272 -8.22 -9.87 15.66
N LEU A 273 -9.33 -9.81 14.94
CA LEU A 273 -10.55 -9.19 15.43
C LEU A 273 -11.33 -10.15 16.32
N GLU A 274 -12.00 -9.60 17.33
CA GLU A 274 -13.07 -10.31 18.04
C GLU A 274 -14.36 -10.28 17.23
N GLU A 275 -15.26 -11.25 17.47
CA GLU A 275 -16.49 -11.35 16.69
C GLU A 275 -17.37 -10.10 16.82
N LYS A 276 -17.48 -9.58 18.05
CA LYS A 276 -18.21 -8.34 18.32
C LYS A 276 -17.61 -7.14 17.58
N GLN A 277 -16.29 -6.99 17.60
CA GLN A 277 -15.59 -5.91 16.88
C GLN A 277 -15.87 -5.98 15.38
N PHE A 278 -15.83 -7.17 14.80
CA PHE A 278 -16.12 -7.38 13.39
C PHE A 278 -17.57 -7.04 13.04
N ASP A 279 -18.53 -7.53 13.82
CA ASP A 279 -19.96 -7.30 13.57
C ASP A 279 -20.33 -5.82 13.77
N ASP A 280 -19.82 -5.15 14.81
CA ASP A 280 -20.08 -3.73 15.08
C ASP A 280 -19.55 -2.83 13.94
N GLU A 281 -18.32 -3.06 13.48
CA GLU A 281 -17.74 -2.30 12.35
C GLU A 281 -18.45 -2.60 11.03
N LYS A 282 -18.83 -3.85 10.78
CA LYS A 282 -19.55 -4.26 9.57
C LYS A 282 -20.95 -3.65 9.53
N ASN A 283 -21.66 -3.63 10.65
CA ASN A 283 -22.98 -3.01 10.77
C ASN A 283 -22.89 -1.49 10.59
N SER A 284 -21.90 -0.85 11.20
CA SER A 284 -21.64 0.58 11.00
C SER A 284 -21.46 0.91 9.52
N GLN A 285 -20.63 0.15 8.79
CA GLN A 285 -20.45 0.34 7.34
C GLN A 285 -21.73 0.14 6.53
N LEU A 286 -22.59 -0.79 6.94
CA LEU A 286 -23.88 -1.04 6.28
C LEU A 286 -24.84 0.15 6.48
N LEU A 287 -24.85 0.74 7.68
CA LEU A 287 -25.68 1.88 8.04
C LEU A 287 -25.24 3.16 7.32
N TYR A 288 -23.93 3.38 7.13
CA TYR A 288 -23.41 4.56 6.43
C TYR A 288 -23.37 4.44 4.90
N LYS A 289 -23.48 3.23 4.34
CA LYS A 289 -23.51 3.02 2.87
C LYS A 289 -24.57 3.88 2.13
N PRO A 290 -25.84 3.95 2.56
CA PRO A 290 -26.83 4.81 1.90
C PRO A 290 -26.55 6.31 2.07
N LEU A 291 -25.95 6.73 3.20
CA LEU A 291 -25.61 8.14 3.45
C LEU A 291 -24.45 8.63 2.57
N ILE A 292 -23.45 7.77 2.34
CA ILE A 292 -22.33 8.07 1.42
C ILE A 292 -22.81 8.10 -0.04
N GLN A 293 -23.76 7.24 -0.42
CA GLN A 293 -24.36 7.28 -1.76
C GLN A 293 -25.20 8.54 -2.02
N LEU A 294 -25.86 9.09 -0.99
CA LEU A 294 -26.57 10.37 -1.07
C LEU A 294 -25.63 11.58 -1.15
N ALA A 295 -24.45 11.51 -0.52
CA ALA A 295 -23.45 12.58 -0.58
C ALA A 295 -22.64 12.63 -1.90
N ILE A 296 -22.69 11.56 -2.71
CA ILE A 296 -22.00 11.44 -4.02
C ILE A 296 -23.00 11.56 -5.19
N SER A 297 -24.29 11.80 -4.92
CA SER A 297 -25.22 12.17 -5.98
C SER A 297 -24.92 13.62 -6.40
N PRO A 298 -24.53 13.89 -7.66
CA PRO A 298 -24.44 15.27 -8.12
C PRO A 298 -25.84 15.86 -8.01
N GLN A 299 -25.93 16.99 -7.31
CA GLN A 299 -27.11 17.84 -7.38
C GLN A 299 -27.33 18.20 -8.86
N CYS A 300 -28.34 17.58 -9.47
CA CYS A 300 -29.01 18.11 -10.66
C CYS A 300 -30.19 18.95 -10.18
#